data_AF-A0A1A2G6K1-F1
#
_entry.id   AF-A0A1A2G6K1-F1
#
_cell.length_a   1.000
_cell.length_b   1.000
_cell.length_c   1.000
_cell.angle_alpha   90.00
_cell.angle_beta   90.00
_cell.angle_gamma   90.00
#
_symmetry.space_group_name_H-M   'P 1'
#
loop_
_entity.id
_entity.type
_entity.pdbx_description
1 polymer ?
#
loop_
_entity_poly.entity_id
_entity_poly.type
_entity_poly.pdbx_seq_one_letter_code
_entity_poly.pdbx_strand_id
1 'polypeptide(L)' 'MRIEATRALYKGLLADLGERNPYAGRSVALARLWLRGYLRMPRVPIETWRAMAVYLDGTKGVASLLMS' A
#
# COMPACT_ATOMS: atom_id res chain seq x y z
N MET A 1 0.68 -26.59 -4.32
CA MET A 1 -0.21 -25.47 -4.73
C MET A 1 -0.77 -24.64 -3.57
N ARG A 2 -1.25 -25.24 -2.47
CA ARG A 2 -1.85 -24.48 -1.34
C ARG A 2 -0.90 -23.50 -0.65
N ILE A 3 0.38 -23.89 -0.47
CA ILE A 3 1.39 -23.07 0.22
C ILE A 3 1.67 -21.76 -0.55
N GLU A 4 1.94 -21.84 -1.85
CA GLU A 4 2.21 -20.66 -2.69
C GLU A 4 1.00 -19.72 -2.78
N ALA A 5 -0.21 -20.27 -2.80
CA ALA A 5 -1.43 -19.47 -2.77
C ALA A 5 -1.58 -18.69 -1.45
N THR A 6 -1.37 -19.35 -0.30
CA THR A 6 -1.36 -18.70 1.01
C THR A 6 -0.26 -17.64 1.10
N ARG A 7 0.93 -17.95 0.59
CA ARG A 7 2.08 -17.04 0.59
C ARG A 7 1.81 -15.80 -0.25
N ALA A 8 1.23 -15.94 -1.44
CA ALA A 8 0.88 -14.81 -2.28
C ALA A 8 -0.13 -13.89 -1.57
N LEU A 9 -1.18 -14.47 -0.98
CA LEU A 9 -2.17 -13.71 -0.21
C LEU A 9 -1.53 -12.95 0.96
N TYR A 10 -0.69 -13.63 1.76
CA TYR A 10 -0.07 -13.03 2.94
C TYR A 10 0.95 -11.95 2.59
N LYS A 11 1.74 -12.15 1.53
CA LYS A 11 2.65 -11.12 1.00
C LYS A 11 1.91 -9.87 0.55
N GLY A 12 0.73 -10.02 -0.04
CA GLY A 12 -0.11 -8.87 -0.39
C GLY A 12 -0.55 -8.11 0.84
N LEU A 13 -1.00 -8.82 1.89
CA LEU A 13 -1.47 -8.22 3.14
C LEU A 13 -0.40 -7.36 3.85
N LEU A 14 0.87 -7.71 3.67
CA LEU A 14 2.02 -7.06 4.29
C LEU A 14 2.69 -6.02 3.38
N ALA A 15 2.26 -5.88 2.13
CA ALA A 15 2.95 -5.05 1.16
C ALA A 15 2.69 -3.55 1.41
N ASP A 16 3.72 -2.73 1.24
CA ASP A 16 3.63 -1.29 1.47
C ASP A 16 2.85 -0.56 0.36
N LEU A 17 2.38 0.65 0.66
CA LEU A 17 1.68 1.49 -0.33
C LEU A 17 2.57 1.73 -1.57
N GLY A 18 2.08 1.31 -2.73
CA GLY A 18 2.80 1.45 -3.99
C GLY A 18 3.80 0.32 -4.27
N GLU A 19 3.90 -0.69 -3.39
CA GLU A 19 4.76 -1.84 -3.63
C GLU A 19 4.28 -2.63 -4.86
N ARG A 20 5.24 -3.05 -5.69
CA ARG A 20 4.96 -3.72 -6.95
C ARG A 20 4.64 -5.20 -6.71
N ASN A 21 3.55 -5.68 -7.32
CA ASN A 21 3.17 -7.09 -7.27
C ASN A 21 4.30 -8.01 -7.83
N PRO A 22 4.92 -8.87 -7.00
CA PRO A 22 6.07 -9.68 -7.41
C PRO A 22 5.71 -10.83 -8.34
N TYR A 23 4.42 -11.11 -8.50
CA TYR A 23 3.89 -12.16 -9.37
C TYR A 23 3.41 -11.62 -10.72
N ALA A 24 3.44 -10.29 -10.94
CA ALA A 24 3.08 -9.68 -12.21
C ALA A 24 3.94 -10.25 -13.35
N GLY A 25 3.30 -10.71 -14.42
CA GLY A 25 3.97 -11.34 -15.57
C GLY A 25 4.53 -12.75 -15.31
N ARG A 26 4.46 -13.27 -14.08
CA ARG A 26 4.94 -14.62 -13.74
C ARG A 26 3.80 -15.60 -13.51
N SER A 27 2.72 -15.17 -12.86
CA SER A 27 1.54 -16.00 -12.62
C SER A 27 0.31 -15.15 -12.33
N VAL A 28 -0.71 -15.25 -13.18
CA VAL A 28 -1.97 -14.51 -13.03
C VAL A 28 -2.70 -14.91 -11.74
N ALA A 29 -2.69 -16.20 -11.40
CA ALA A 29 -3.36 -16.70 -10.20
C ALA A 29 -2.72 -16.15 -8.92
N LEU A 30 -1.38 -16.17 -8.83
CA LEU A 30 -0.67 -15.63 -7.67
C LEU A 30 -0.75 -14.11 -7.62
N ALA A 31 -0.71 -13.43 -8.76
CA ALA A 31 -0.88 -11.98 -8.83
C ALA A 31 -2.25 -11.53 -8.30
N ARG A 32 -3.33 -12.25 -8.63
CA ARG A 32 -4.68 -11.98 -8.11
C ARG A 32 -4.78 -12.23 -6.60
N LEU A 33 -4.15 -13.28 -6.09
CA LEU A 33 -4.13 -13.57 -4.66
C LEU A 33 -3.35 -12.51 -3.88
N TRP A 34 -2.20 -12.10 -4.38
CA TRP A 34 -1.42 -10.99 -3.83
C TRP A 34 -2.23 -9.71 -3.81
N LEU A 35 -2.88 -9.35 -4.93
CA LEU A 35 -3.72 -8.15 -4.99
C LEU A 35 -4.86 -8.21 -3.99
N ARG A 36 -5.46 -9.39 -3.79
CA ARG A 36 -6.51 -9.58 -2.77
C ARG A 36 -6.00 -9.37 -1.35
N GLY A 37 -4.75 -9.76 -1.06
CA GLY A 37 -4.08 -9.47 0.20
C GLY A 37 -3.82 -7.98 0.37
N TYR A 38 -3.25 -7.35 -0.66
CA TYR A 38 -2.93 -5.92 -0.71
C TYR A 38 -4.16 -5.04 -0.49
N LEU A 39 -5.28 -5.38 -1.12
CA LEU A 39 -6.55 -4.69 -0.92
C LEU A 39 -7.22 -5.00 0.44
N ARG A 40 -6.89 -6.15 1.06
CA ARG A 40 -7.35 -6.51 2.42
C ARG A 40 -6.50 -5.92 3.52
N MET A 41 -5.34 -5.35 3.18
CA MET A 41 -4.50 -4.64 4.14
C MET A 41 -5.39 -3.69 4.94
N PRO A 42 -5.40 -3.76 6.27
CA PRO A 42 -6.24 -2.92 7.11
C PRO A 42 -5.71 -1.49 7.01
N ARG A 43 -6.16 -0.79 5.96
CA ARG A 43 -6.27 0.65 5.80
C ARG A 43 -5.32 1.49 6.66
N VAL A 44 -4.00 1.29 6.49
CA VAL A 44 -2.91 2.06 7.11
C VAL A 44 -2.89 1.93 8.66
N PRO A 45 -1.72 1.77 9.30
CA PRO A 45 -1.61 2.13 10.71
C PRO A 45 -2.11 3.57 10.84
N ILE A 46 -3.20 3.81 11.55
CA ILE A 46 -3.81 5.14 11.75
C ILE A 46 -2.75 6.24 11.97
N GLU A 47 -1.63 5.87 12.61
CA GLU A 47 -0.44 6.68 12.86
C GLU A 47 0.25 7.23 11.61
N THR A 48 0.46 6.44 10.55
CA THR A 48 1.12 6.90 9.32
C THR A 48 0.23 7.87 8.53
N TRP A 49 -1.08 7.61 8.51
CA TRP A 49 -2.02 8.54 7.87
C TRP A 49 -2.17 9.84 8.67
N ARG A 50 -2.11 9.77 9.99
CA ARG A 50 -2.11 10.95 10.86
C ARG A 50 -0.84 11.78 10.68
N ALA A 51 0.32 11.14 10.56
CA ALA A 51 1.57 11.82 10.22
C ALA A 51 1.51 12.49 8.83
N MET A 52 0.91 11.83 7.84
CA MET A 52 0.71 12.39 6.50
C MET A 52 -0.27 13.58 6.53
N ALA A 53 -1.35 13.51 7.31
CA ALA A 53 -2.29 14.61 7.48
C ALA A 53 -1.63 15.84 8.13
N VAL A 54 -0.81 15.63 9.17
CA VAL A 54 -0.04 16.71 9.81
C VAL A 54 0.99 17.31 8.85
N TYR A 55 1.70 16.49 8.08
CA TYR A 55 2.64 16.96 7.06
C TYR A 55 1.93 17.79 5.98
N LEU A 56 0.77 17.34 5.49
CA LEU A 56 -0.04 18.05 4.50
C LEU A 56 -0.66 19.34 5.05
N ASP A 57 -1.08 19.35 6.31
CA ASP A 57 -1.60 20.55 6.98
C ASP A 57 -0.50 21.59 7.21
N GLY A 58 0.67 21.15 7.70
CA GLY A 58 1.85 22.00 7.83
C GLY A 58 2.35 22.54 6.49
N THR A 59 2.23 21.78 5.40
CA THR A 59 2.60 22.25 4.05
C THR A 59 1.57 23.17 3.41
N LYS A 60 0.29 23.18 3.82
CA LYS A 60 -0.68 24.20 3.39
C LYS A 60 -0.25 25.63 3.81
N GLY A 61 0.47 25.77 4.93
CA GLY A 61 1.05 27.04 5.35
C GLY A 61 2.25 27.50 4.52
N VAL A 62 2.96 26.57 3.87
CA VAL A 62 4.14 26.89 3.02
C VAL A 62 3.73 27.15 1.57
N ALA A 63 2.64 26.51 1.11
CA ALA A 63 2.11 26.72 -0.23
C ALA A 63 1.52 28.14 -0.44
N SER A 64 0.98 28.80 0.58
CA SER A 64 0.52 30.21 0.44
C SER A 64 1.67 31.21 0.43
N LEU A 65 2.85 30.83 0.96
CA LEU A 65 4.06 31.65 0.99
C LEU A 65 4.88 31.55 -0.30
N LEU A 66 4.71 30.49 -1.08
CA LEU A 66 5.39 30.27 -2.37
C LEU A 66 4.57 30.70 -3.60
N MET A 67 3.33 31.17 -3.40
CA MET A 67 2.46 31.71 -4.45
C MET A 67 1.96 33.14 -4.14
N SER A 68 2.79 33.94 -3.45
CA SER A 68 2.62 35.41 -3.33
C SER A 68 3.78 36.12 -4.00
#